data_AF-Q4T5V0-F1
#
_entry.id   AF-Q4T5V0-F1
#
_cell.length_a   1.000
_cell.length_b   1.000
_cell.length_c   1.000
_cell.angle_alpha   90.00
_cell.angle_beta   90.00
_cell.angle_gamma   90.00
#
_symmetry.space_group_name_H-M   'P 1'
#
loop_
_entity.id
_entity.type
_entity.pdbx_description
1 polymer ?
#
loop_
_entity_poly.entity_id
_entity_poly.type
_entity_poly.pdbx_seq_one_letter_code
_entity_poly.pdbx_strand_id
1 'polypeptide(L)' 'TMSLGKLPGLKGLASGSQEKRRFKSELSVDMISPPLGDFRHTMHVGRGGDVFGDTSFLSNCGGL' A
#
# COMPACT_ATOMS: atom_id res chain seq x y z
N THR A 1 9.42 -61.77 2.76
CA THR A 1 8.84 -60.55 3.37
C THR A 1 9.81 -59.41 3.11
N MET A 2 9.44 -58.44 2.25
CA MET A 2 10.32 -57.30 1.95
C MET A 2 9.97 -56.16 2.90
N SER A 3 10.96 -55.75 3.68
CA SER A 3 10.87 -54.73 4.73
C SER A 3 10.68 -53.34 4.11
N LEU A 4 9.67 -52.62 4.59
CA LEU A 4 9.32 -51.25 4.19
C LEU A 4 10.32 -50.28 4.84
N GLY A 5 11.42 -50.01 4.14
CA GLY A 5 12.46 -49.08 4.57
C GLY A 5 11.93 -47.65 4.68
N LYS A 6 12.19 -47.05 5.85
CA LYS A 6 11.74 -45.73 6.31
C LYS A 6 12.46 -44.60 5.56
N LEU A 7 11.72 -43.76 4.83
CA LEU A 7 12.28 -42.59 4.14
C LEU A 7 12.65 -41.48 5.15
N PRO A 8 13.86 -40.90 5.08
CA PRO A 8 14.23 -39.78 5.93
C PRO A 8 13.45 -38.52 5.51
N GLY A 9 12.84 -37.88 6.50
CA GLY A 9 11.94 -36.75 6.32
C GLY A 9 12.50 -35.62 5.45
N LEU A 10 11.71 -35.28 4.45
CA LEU A 10 11.81 -34.09 3.60
C LEU A 10 11.65 -32.86 4.51
N LYS A 11 12.77 -32.31 4.99
CA LYS A 11 12.81 -31.01 5.67
C LYS A 11 13.67 -30.08 4.82
N GLY A 12 13.08 -28.97 4.42
CA GLY A 12 13.57 -28.11 3.32
C GLY A 12 12.90 -28.58 2.04
N LEU A 13 12.03 -27.83 1.38
CA LEU A 13 12.18 -26.44 1.00
C LEU A 13 10.79 -25.78 1.02
N ALA A 14 10.30 -25.40 2.19
CA ALA A 14 9.50 -24.19 2.20
C ALA A 14 10.51 -23.09 1.89
N SER A 15 10.60 -22.69 0.62
CA SER A 15 10.98 -21.32 0.31
C SER A 15 10.01 -20.51 1.15
N GLY A 16 10.48 -20.10 2.34
CA GLY A 16 9.85 -19.01 3.05
C GLY A 16 9.77 -17.96 1.96
N SER A 17 8.54 -17.71 1.49
CA SER A 17 8.24 -16.46 0.84
C SER A 17 8.55 -15.46 1.94
N GLN A 18 9.84 -15.11 2.00
CA GLN A 18 10.40 -13.94 2.60
C GLN A 18 9.42 -12.92 2.12
N GLU A 19 8.50 -12.62 3.03
CA GLU A 19 8.12 -11.29 3.28
C GLU A 19 7.86 -10.64 1.93
N LYS A 20 6.62 -10.78 1.46
CA LYS A 20 5.94 -9.62 0.88
C LYS A 20 6.00 -8.49 1.93
N ARG A 21 7.21 -8.04 2.30
CA ARG A 21 7.62 -6.67 2.46
C ARG A 21 6.99 -6.05 1.25
N ARG A 22 5.77 -5.57 1.47
CA ARG A 22 5.41 -4.17 1.29
C ARG A 22 6.69 -3.40 0.92
N PHE A 23 7.21 -3.64 -0.27
CA PHE A 23 8.09 -2.71 -0.95
C PHE A 23 7.13 -1.56 -1.21
N LYS A 24 6.96 -0.71 -0.18
CA LYS A 24 6.73 0.70 -0.40
C LYS A 24 7.97 1.12 -1.18
N SER A 25 7.94 0.89 -2.49
CA SER A 25 8.92 1.46 -3.38
C SER A 25 8.83 2.95 -3.09
N GLU A 26 9.91 3.49 -2.53
CA GLU A 26 10.04 4.91 -2.30
C GLU A 26 9.65 5.60 -3.61
N LEU A 27 8.62 6.44 -3.54
CA LEU A 27 8.09 7.10 -4.72
C LEU A 27 9.10 8.16 -5.14
N SER A 28 9.93 7.86 -6.14
CA SER A 28 10.83 8.85 -6.73
C SER A 28 10.07 9.87 -7.58
N VAL A 29 10.64 11.07 -7.68
CA VAL A 29 10.05 12.19 -8.43
C VAL A 29 9.84 11.83 -9.90
N ASP A 30 10.75 11.07 -10.49
CA ASP A 30 10.67 10.64 -11.89
C ASP A 30 9.48 9.72 -12.19
N MET A 31 8.87 9.12 -11.16
CA MET A 31 7.64 8.32 -11.28
C MET A 31 6.37 9.17 -11.21
N ILE A 32 6.47 10.46 -10.90
CA ILE A 32 5.33 11.38 -10.78
C ILE A 32 5.28 12.24 -12.05
N SER A 33 4.22 12.08 -12.85
CA SER A 33 4.01 12.90 -14.04
C SER A 33 3.63 14.34 -13.66
N PRO A 34 3.78 15.31 -14.59
CA PRO A 34 3.09 16.59 -14.51
C PRO A 34 1.56 16.41 -14.41
N PRO A 35 0.80 17.45 -14.01
CA PRO A 35 -0.67 17.40 -14.02
C PRO A 35 -1.22 17.05 -15.41
N LEU A 36 -2.14 16.08 -15.49
CA LEU A 36 -2.66 15.55 -16.77
C LEU A 36 -3.97 16.21 -17.21
N GLY A 37 -4.48 17.18 -16.45
CA GLY A 37 -5.74 17.88 -16.77
C GLY A 37 -7.00 17.10 -16.39
N ASP A 38 -6.86 15.98 -15.67
CA ASP A 38 -7.94 15.16 -15.11
C ASP A 38 -8.46 15.73 -13.79
N PHE A 39 -8.83 17.01 -13.80
CA PHE A 39 -9.31 17.69 -12.60
C PHE A 39 -10.59 17.07 -12.07
N ARG A 40 -10.57 16.71 -10.77
CA ARG A 40 -11.71 16.18 -10.05
C ARG A 40 -11.98 17.05 -8.82
N HIS A 41 -13.18 17.60 -8.72
CA HIS A 41 -13.61 18.28 -7.51
C HIS A 41 -13.93 17.25 -6.43
N THR A 42 -13.14 17.21 -5.36
CA THR A 42 -13.35 16.32 -4.20
C THR A 42 -13.95 17.05 -3.00
N MET A 43 -13.92 18.38 -3.02
CA MET A 43 -14.40 19.23 -1.94
C MET A 43 -14.68 20.66 -2.41
N HIS A 44 -15.30 21.46 -1.55
CA HIS A 44 -15.56 22.87 -1.73
C HIS A 44 -15.57 23.59 -0.40
N VAL A 45 -15.02 24.81 -0.40
CA VAL A 45 -15.05 25.72 0.74
C VAL A 45 -15.71 27.02 0.26
N GLY A 46 -16.90 27.29 0.79
CA GLY A 46 -17.71 28.45 0.46
C GLY A 46 -17.29 29.69 1.25
N ARG A 47 -17.73 30.86 0.77
CA ARG A 47 -17.63 32.11 1.54
C ARG A 47 -18.55 32.00 2.75
N GLY A 48 -18.02 32.18 3.95
CA GLY A 48 -18.78 32.03 5.21
C GLY A 48 -18.49 30.74 5.98
N GLY A 49 -17.56 29.91 5.51
CA GLY A 49 -17.12 28.71 6.24
C GLY A 49 -17.99 27.48 6.01
N ASP A 50 -18.88 27.51 5.02
CA ASP A 50 -19.56 26.30 4.55
C ASP A 50 -18.57 25.40 3.80
N VAL A 51 -18.69 24.10 4.00
CA VAL A 51 -17.73 23.11 3.52
C VAL A 51 -18.46 21.83 3.10
N PHE A 52 -18.13 21.30 1.92
CA PHE A 52 -18.56 19.96 1.52
C PHE A 52 -17.39 19.13 0.99
N GLY A 53 -17.51 17.80 1.06
CA GLY A 53 -16.51 16.85 0.56
C GLY A 53 -15.41 16.51 1.57
N ASP A 54 -14.30 15.94 1.09
CA ASP A 54 -13.20 15.52 1.95
C ASP A 54 -12.32 16.72 2.35
N THR A 55 -12.42 17.14 3.61
CA THR A 55 -11.65 18.27 4.15
C THR A 55 -10.69 17.87 5.25
N SER A 56 -10.36 16.58 5.31
CA SER A 56 -9.49 16.01 6.33
C SER A 56 -8.12 16.71 6.40
N PHE A 57 -7.61 17.27 5.30
CA PHE A 57 -6.32 17.98 5.31
C PHE A 57 -6.33 19.30 6.10
N LEU A 58 -7.50 19.93 6.31
CA LEU A 58 -7.62 21.17 7.09
C LEU A 58 -7.44 20.90 8.58
N SER A 59 -7.72 19.66 9.01
CA SER A 59 -7.39 19.18 10.34
C SER A 59 -5.89 18.90 10.36
N ASN A 60 -5.13 19.75 11.07
CA ASN A 60 -3.69 19.66 11.35
C ASN A 60 -3.02 18.40 10.77
N CYS A 61 -2.34 18.54 9.62
CA CYS A 61 -1.71 17.47 8.86
C CYS A 61 -1.13 16.35 9.75
N GLY A 62 -1.81 15.20 9.76
CA GLY A 62 -1.41 14.04 10.56
C GLY A 62 -2.31 13.86 11.77
N GLY A 63 -3.41 13.14 11.55
CA GLY A 63 -3.94 12.31 12.64
C GLY A 63 -2.81 11.43 13.18
N LEU A 64 -2.73 11.34 14.50
CA LEU A 64 -1.92 10.35 15.21
C LEU A 64 -1.99 8.96 14.56
#